data_AF-A0A7C6A819-F1
#
_entry.id   AF-A0A7C6A819-F1
#
_cell.length_a   1.000
_cell.length_b   1.000
_cell.length_c   1.000
_cell.angle_alpha   90.00
_cell.angle_beta   90.00
_cell.angle_gamma   90.00
#
_symmetry.space_group_name_H-M   'P 1'
#
loop_
_entity.id
_entity.type
_entity.pdbx_description
1 polymer ?
#
loop_
_entity_poly.entity_id
_entity_poly.type
_entity_poly.pdbx_seq_one_letter_code
_entity_poly.pdbx_strand_id
1 'polypeptide(L)'
;MKAITCHIEPDFDAIASAIAAKLLFKDAIVVFPNLPKRSKKSFLIQSTIYAYADVQKVDLDKIDTLVVVDTHQKSRIGEFSKIVDKVKVICFDHHTDGDINCDELYCKKTGANTTQIVMKLKEQNIDFSAEEATLFMLGIYEDTGKLLYPSTTVHDFEICAYLLEKGAKLDIVSSVLEETIEESQVYLLNELIKNARIFEYNNISIVLSFAQYSEYVGEVANIVNTFLSMKKTDAVICVFRMQSRIFIIGRSANAKVDVARISKTFGGGGHSLAASATVKDLTLIETLDEVTSAIRESFLYTTKAKDIMSAPAKCVEKDNTVAYCNEIMAKYGINSLVVLNKGELVGIVSRPTLQRAIYHNYADESVEKFMVTDFYTVSEDVPLSKIKTIIIDQKQRIIPVVRNEKVVGVLTRTNILNLINQTEQKLMHKTLKVDLKLKNKLDEKTYSFFKVISEVALKLKMKAYAVGGMVRDIVMDMPIKDIDIVIEGNAIEFAKEFAKIIDGKLITHDEFKTASVIKEGEKIDFATARQEYYDEVSSGLPHVEESSLKLDLYRRDFTINTLAISLNENFGELIDYFGGMKDIKDKKIRILHNLSFIEDPTRVLRALRFAEKFNFLLGQQTEKLMKNALELGVLNTV
;
A
#
# COMPACT_ATOMS: atom_id res chain seq x y z
N MET A 1 -32.82 -33.06 38.22
CA MET A 1 -33.49 -32.11 37.31
C MET A 1 -32.65 -31.94 36.05
N LYS A 2 -33.28 -31.77 34.88
CA LYS A 2 -32.55 -31.43 33.65
C LYS A 2 -32.48 -29.92 33.45
N ALA A 3 -31.35 -29.40 33.01
CA ALA A 3 -31.17 -28.00 32.66
C ALA A 3 -30.60 -27.85 31.24
N ILE A 4 -30.97 -26.79 30.54
CA ILE A 4 -30.40 -26.40 29.24
C ILE A 4 -29.65 -25.09 29.43
N THR A 5 -28.42 -24.99 28.94
CA THR A 5 -27.60 -23.79 28.99
C THR A 5 -26.78 -23.61 27.73
N CYS A 6 -26.16 -22.44 27.55
CA CYS A 6 -25.30 -22.10 26.42
C CYS A 6 -24.10 -21.25 26.88
N HIS A 7 -23.39 -20.61 25.96
CA HIS A 7 -22.26 -19.77 26.31
C HIS A 7 -22.63 -18.45 27.01
N ILE A 8 -21.66 -17.86 27.70
CA ILE A 8 -21.72 -16.51 28.29
C ILE A 8 -21.95 -15.50 27.15
N GLU A 9 -22.83 -14.51 27.39
CA GLU A 9 -23.25 -13.51 26.39
C GLU A 9 -23.89 -14.18 25.15
N PRO A 10 -25.05 -14.83 25.31
CA PRO A 10 -25.68 -15.57 24.23
C PRO A 10 -26.16 -14.65 23.09
N ASP A 11 -25.89 -15.07 21.86
CA ASP A 11 -26.44 -14.50 20.63
C ASP A 11 -27.76 -15.21 20.24
N PHE A 12 -28.31 -14.91 19.06
CA PHE A 12 -29.55 -15.55 18.63
C PHE A 12 -29.37 -17.03 18.31
N ASP A 13 -28.21 -17.50 17.87
CA ASP A 13 -28.00 -18.92 17.60
C ASP A 13 -27.99 -19.72 18.90
N ALA A 14 -27.31 -19.23 19.93
CA ALA A 14 -27.32 -19.82 21.27
C ALA A 14 -28.73 -19.90 21.87
N ILE A 15 -29.52 -18.82 21.73
CA ILE A 15 -30.89 -18.75 22.27
C ILE A 15 -31.86 -19.63 21.49
N ALA A 16 -31.82 -19.55 20.16
CA ALA A 16 -32.62 -20.39 19.29
C ALA A 16 -32.30 -21.88 19.52
N SER A 17 -31.02 -22.21 19.66
CA SER A 17 -30.57 -23.56 20.01
C SER A 17 -31.11 -24.03 21.35
N ALA A 18 -31.10 -23.18 22.38
CA ALA A 18 -31.58 -23.54 23.72
C ALA A 18 -33.10 -23.80 23.72
N ILE A 19 -33.85 -23.00 22.98
CA ILE A 19 -35.30 -23.14 22.84
C ILE A 19 -35.65 -24.36 21.97
N ALA A 20 -34.90 -24.62 20.89
CA ALA A 20 -35.05 -25.83 20.09
C ALA A 20 -34.72 -27.09 20.92
N ALA A 21 -33.70 -27.04 21.78
CA ALA A 21 -33.36 -28.11 22.69
C ALA A 21 -34.45 -28.33 23.76
N LYS A 22 -35.11 -27.28 24.22
CA LYS A 22 -36.25 -27.38 25.15
C LYS A 22 -37.42 -28.17 24.55
N LEU A 23 -37.62 -28.13 23.23
CA LEU A 23 -38.61 -28.96 22.54
C LEU A 23 -38.22 -30.45 22.50
N LEU A 24 -36.92 -30.76 22.41
CA LEU A 24 -36.39 -32.13 22.53
C LEU A 24 -36.46 -32.65 23.97
N PHE A 25 -36.16 -31.79 24.95
CA PHE A 25 -36.11 -32.11 26.38
C PHE A 25 -37.19 -31.33 27.14
N LYS A 26 -38.47 -31.69 26.92
CA LYS A 26 -39.63 -30.96 27.46
C LYS A 26 -39.62 -30.79 28.98
N ASP A 27 -38.98 -31.70 29.71
CA ASP A 27 -38.82 -31.68 31.17
C ASP A 27 -37.64 -30.83 31.68
N ALA A 28 -36.77 -30.32 30.80
CA ALA A 28 -35.60 -29.52 31.17
C ALA A 28 -35.92 -28.04 31.36
N ILE A 29 -35.23 -27.34 32.25
CA ILE A 29 -35.39 -25.89 32.44
C ILE A 29 -34.28 -25.14 31.69
N VAL A 30 -34.62 -24.11 30.93
CA VAL A 30 -33.64 -23.28 30.22
C VAL A 30 -33.08 -22.22 31.17
N VAL A 31 -31.75 -22.15 31.30
CA VAL A 31 -31.05 -21.22 32.18
C VAL A 31 -29.83 -20.63 31.46
N PHE A 32 -29.83 -19.31 31.30
CA PHE A 32 -28.74 -18.58 30.66
C PHE A 32 -27.72 -18.07 31.70
N PRO A 33 -26.41 -18.25 31.49
CA PRO A 33 -25.40 -17.93 32.50
C PRO A 33 -25.23 -16.42 32.77
N ASN A 34 -25.47 -15.55 31.77
CA ASN A 34 -25.50 -14.09 31.92
C ASN A 34 -26.34 -13.44 30.81
N LEU A 35 -27.12 -12.41 31.15
CA LEU A 35 -27.83 -11.60 30.15
C LEU A 35 -26.87 -10.61 29.47
N PRO A 36 -26.99 -10.37 28.15
CA PRO A 36 -26.12 -9.44 27.44
C PRO A 36 -26.34 -7.98 27.91
N LYS A 37 -25.27 -7.18 27.88
CA LYS A 37 -25.27 -5.75 28.24
C LYS A 37 -26.03 -4.91 27.20
N ARG A 38 -26.64 -3.80 27.64
CA ARG A 38 -27.63 -3.00 26.89
C ARG A 38 -27.19 -2.59 25.47
N SER A 39 -27.93 -3.08 24.47
CA SER A 39 -28.04 -2.56 23.09
C SER A 39 -29.47 -2.82 22.59
N LYS A 40 -29.88 -2.29 21.43
CA LYS A 40 -31.20 -2.60 20.82
C LYS A 40 -31.36 -4.10 20.54
N LYS A 41 -30.33 -4.76 20.00
CA LYS A 41 -30.29 -6.23 19.81
C LYS A 41 -30.43 -6.94 21.16
N SER A 42 -29.72 -6.47 22.19
CA SER A 42 -29.77 -7.05 23.54
C SER A 42 -31.14 -6.91 24.22
N PHE A 43 -31.93 -5.88 23.90
CA PHE A 43 -33.29 -5.74 24.41
C PHE A 43 -34.22 -6.82 23.84
N LEU A 44 -34.13 -7.09 22.53
CA LEU A 44 -34.94 -8.12 21.89
C LEU A 44 -34.55 -9.51 22.40
N ILE A 45 -33.26 -9.79 22.46
CA ILE A 45 -32.68 -11.00 23.07
C ILE A 45 -33.20 -11.17 24.51
N GLN A 46 -33.13 -10.13 25.34
CA GLN A 46 -33.67 -10.18 26.70
C GLN A 46 -35.17 -10.49 26.70
N SER A 47 -35.98 -9.84 25.85
CA SER A 47 -37.42 -10.09 25.79
C SER A 47 -37.76 -11.55 25.41
N THR A 48 -37.01 -12.14 24.48
CA THR A 48 -37.14 -13.55 24.11
C THR A 48 -36.73 -14.46 25.26
N ILE A 49 -35.62 -14.15 25.95
CA ILE A 49 -35.19 -14.92 27.12
C ILE A 49 -36.27 -14.89 28.22
N TYR A 50 -36.88 -13.73 28.51
CA TYR A 50 -37.95 -13.63 29.50
C TYR A 50 -39.22 -14.41 29.12
N ALA A 51 -39.46 -14.64 27.83
CA ALA A 51 -40.63 -15.39 27.36
C ALA A 51 -40.45 -16.92 27.45
N TYR A 52 -39.21 -17.42 27.38
CA TYR A 52 -38.92 -18.86 27.25
C TYR A 52 -38.06 -19.45 28.39
N ALA A 53 -37.40 -18.63 29.20
CA ALA A 53 -36.56 -19.07 30.30
C ALA A 53 -37.10 -18.64 31.66
N ASP A 54 -36.91 -19.50 32.67
CA ASP A 54 -37.22 -19.15 34.05
C ASP A 54 -36.04 -18.33 34.61
N VAL A 55 -36.28 -17.06 34.91
CA VAL A 55 -35.26 -16.11 35.37
C VAL A 55 -34.96 -16.29 36.86
N GLN A 56 -35.59 -17.28 37.50
CA GLN A 56 -35.29 -17.67 38.88
C GLN A 56 -33.92 -18.37 38.96
N LYS A 57 -33.17 -18.10 40.05
CA LYS A 57 -31.91 -18.81 40.32
C LYS A 57 -32.21 -20.29 40.54
N VAL A 58 -31.84 -21.12 39.56
CA VAL A 58 -31.88 -22.58 39.69
C VAL A 58 -30.79 -23.03 40.66
N ASP A 59 -31.16 -23.90 41.58
CA ASP A 59 -30.23 -24.57 42.49
C ASP A 59 -29.39 -25.59 41.72
N LEU A 60 -28.12 -25.26 41.48
CA LEU A 60 -27.20 -26.05 40.66
C LEU A 60 -27.01 -27.48 41.20
N ASP A 61 -27.16 -27.68 42.52
CA ASP A 61 -26.97 -29.00 43.16
C ASP A 61 -28.11 -29.98 42.85
N LYS A 62 -29.24 -29.50 42.32
CA LYS A 62 -30.39 -30.34 41.94
C LYS A 62 -30.36 -30.80 40.48
N ILE A 63 -29.36 -30.34 39.71
CA ILE A 63 -29.21 -30.70 38.30
C ILE A 63 -28.51 -32.06 38.22
N ASP A 64 -29.16 -33.03 37.55
CA ASP A 64 -28.58 -34.37 37.28
C ASP A 64 -28.15 -34.54 35.82
N THR A 65 -28.71 -33.73 34.92
CA THR A 65 -28.42 -33.73 33.50
C THR A 65 -28.33 -32.29 32.99
N LEU A 66 -27.24 -31.96 32.30
CA LEU A 66 -27.01 -30.67 31.68
C LEU A 66 -26.97 -30.82 30.16
N VAL A 67 -27.86 -30.13 29.47
CA VAL A 67 -27.84 -29.99 28.02
C VAL A 67 -27.13 -28.68 27.68
N VAL A 68 -25.96 -28.77 27.07
CA VAL A 68 -25.18 -27.60 26.66
C VAL A 68 -25.36 -27.40 25.16
N VAL A 69 -25.75 -26.19 24.75
CA VAL A 69 -25.92 -25.84 23.35
C VAL A 69 -24.96 -24.74 22.94
N ASP A 70 -24.52 -24.78 21.69
CA ASP A 70 -23.71 -23.76 21.03
C ASP A 70 -22.34 -23.48 21.70
N THR A 71 -21.90 -24.44 22.50
CA THR A 71 -20.54 -24.53 22.99
C THR A 71 -20.32 -25.90 23.63
N HIS A 72 -19.12 -26.44 23.50
CA HIS A 72 -18.63 -27.51 24.36
C HIS A 72 -17.33 -27.11 25.09
N GLN A 73 -17.20 -25.82 25.43
CA GLN A 73 -16.10 -25.27 26.21
C GLN A 73 -16.51 -24.89 27.64
N LYS A 74 -15.82 -25.42 28.65
CA LYS A 74 -16.08 -25.21 30.08
C LYS A 74 -15.99 -23.74 30.48
N SER A 75 -15.01 -23.02 29.93
CA SER A 75 -14.81 -21.59 30.21
C SER A 75 -15.98 -20.72 29.74
N ARG A 76 -16.76 -21.20 28.75
CA ARG A 76 -17.86 -20.44 28.14
C ARG A 76 -19.19 -20.65 28.84
N ILE A 77 -19.38 -21.61 29.73
CA ILE A 77 -20.70 -21.91 30.34
C ILE A 77 -20.93 -21.27 31.72
N GLY A 78 -20.10 -20.31 32.14
CA GLY A 78 -20.31 -19.55 33.38
C GLY A 78 -20.34 -20.42 34.64
N GLU A 79 -21.36 -20.25 35.49
CA GLU A 79 -21.48 -20.99 36.76
C GLU A 79 -21.68 -22.50 36.57
N PHE A 80 -22.20 -22.94 35.41
CA PHE A 80 -22.39 -24.36 35.10
C PHE A 80 -21.06 -25.13 34.99
N SER A 81 -19.94 -24.42 34.78
CA SER A 81 -18.60 -25.01 34.83
C SER A 81 -18.29 -25.72 36.16
N LYS A 82 -18.95 -25.32 37.26
CA LYS A 82 -18.77 -25.91 38.59
C LYS A 82 -19.39 -27.32 38.73
N ILE A 83 -20.38 -27.62 37.90
CA ILE A 83 -21.16 -28.87 37.98
C ILE A 83 -21.02 -29.76 36.75
N VAL A 84 -20.53 -29.23 35.61
CA VAL A 84 -20.46 -29.95 34.32
C VAL A 84 -19.72 -31.29 34.41
N ASP A 85 -18.71 -31.41 35.28
CA ASP A 85 -17.95 -32.65 35.48
C ASP A 85 -18.62 -33.66 36.42
N LYS A 86 -19.76 -33.31 37.02
CA LYS A 86 -20.43 -34.10 38.08
C LYS A 86 -21.81 -34.63 37.66
N VAL A 87 -22.30 -34.24 36.50
CA VAL A 87 -23.65 -34.51 36.02
C VAL A 87 -23.59 -35.17 34.65
N LYS A 88 -24.69 -35.78 34.20
CA LYS A 88 -24.77 -36.25 32.81
C LYS A 88 -24.77 -35.05 31.86
N VAL A 89 -23.94 -35.04 30.82
CA VAL A 89 -23.82 -33.93 29.88
C VAL A 89 -24.21 -34.34 28.46
N ILE A 90 -25.14 -33.60 27.86
CA ILE A 90 -25.54 -33.73 26.45
C ILE A 90 -25.17 -32.43 25.73
N CYS A 91 -24.27 -32.49 24.76
CA CYS A 91 -23.77 -31.32 24.03
C CYS A 91 -24.32 -31.28 22.61
N PHE A 92 -24.83 -30.12 22.19
CA PHE A 92 -25.08 -29.78 20.79
C PHE A 92 -24.19 -28.60 20.43
N ASP A 93 -23.21 -28.80 19.57
CA ASP A 93 -22.31 -27.74 19.14
C ASP A 93 -21.91 -27.96 17.68
N HIS A 94 -21.66 -26.90 16.93
CA HIS A 94 -21.15 -26.97 15.55
C HIS A 94 -19.65 -26.62 15.45
N HIS A 95 -19.05 -26.19 16.56
CA HIS A 95 -17.61 -25.96 16.68
C HIS A 95 -16.83 -27.28 16.86
N THR A 96 -15.60 -27.36 16.36
CA THR A 96 -14.76 -28.57 16.44
C THR A 96 -13.93 -28.68 17.72
N ASP A 97 -13.77 -27.59 18.48
CA ASP A 97 -12.87 -27.51 19.63
C ASP A 97 -13.62 -27.33 20.95
N GLY A 98 -13.33 -28.19 21.94
CA GLY A 98 -13.87 -28.06 23.29
C GLY A 98 -13.29 -29.05 24.30
N ASP A 99 -13.53 -28.76 25.57
CA ASP A 99 -12.92 -29.41 26.74
C ASP A 99 -13.96 -29.95 27.75
N ILE A 100 -15.25 -29.87 27.41
CA ILE A 100 -16.32 -30.52 28.17
C ILE A 100 -16.33 -32.02 27.85
N ASN A 101 -16.32 -32.85 28.89
CA ASN A 101 -16.52 -34.29 28.75
C ASN A 101 -18.02 -34.60 28.62
N CYS A 102 -18.53 -34.68 27.39
CA CYS A 102 -19.95 -34.91 27.11
C CYS A 102 -20.25 -36.42 27.07
N ASP A 103 -21.30 -36.88 27.77
CA ASP A 103 -21.82 -38.25 27.63
C ASP A 103 -22.44 -38.50 26.25
N GLU A 104 -23.07 -37.47 25.69
CA GLU A 104 -23.58 -37.45 24.32
C GLU A 104 -23.12 -36.16 23.63
N LEU A 105 -22.47 -36.26 22.47
CA LEU A 105 -22.03 -35.12 21.69
C LEU A 105 -22.64 -35.16 20.29
N TYR A 106 -23.44 -34.15 19.98
CA TYR A 106 -23.99 -33.89 18.65
C TYR A 106 -23.18 -32.75 18.02
N CYS A 107 -22.22 -33.13 17.18
CA CYS A 107 -21.33 -32.20 16.51
C CYS A 107 -21.42 -32.33 14.99
N LYS A 108 -22.56 -31.88 14.42
CA LYS A 108 -22.75 -31.89 12.96
C LYS A 108 -22.13 -30.64 12.37
N LYS A 109 -21.49 -30.78 11.20
CA LYS A 109 -20.97 -29.65 10.43
C LYS A 109 -22.14 -28.89 9.80
N THR A 110 -22.61 -27.86 10.47
CA THR A 110 -23.65 -26.91 10.02
C THR A 110 -23.15 -25.47 10.18
N GLY A 111 -23.75 -24.55 9.43
CA GLY A 111 -23.41 -23.14 9.49
C GLY A 111 -23.77 -22.52 10.84
N ALA A 112 -24.93 -22.90 11.39
CA ALA A 112 -25.39 -22.55 12.73
C ALA A 112 -25.67 -23.81 13.57
N ASN A 113 -25.58 -23.72 14.89
CA ASN A 113 -25.95 -24.80 15.81
C ASN A 113 -27.46 -25.05 15.82
N THR A 114 -28.28 -24.01 15.67
CA THR A 114 -29.75 -24.14 15.58
C THR A 114 -30.15 -25.10 14.45
N THR A 115 -29.45 -25.07 13.31
CA THR A 115 -29.72 -25.93 12.16
C THR A 115 -29.75 -27.40 12.56
N GLN A 116 -28.73 -27.90 13.26
CA GLN A 116 -28.67 -29.32 13.62
C GLN A 116 -29.75 -29.74 14.62
N ILE A 117 -30.15 -28.85 15.52
CA ILE A 117 -31.20 -29.15 16.50
C ILE A 117 -32.57 -29.19 15.79
N VAL A 118 -32.84 -28.26 14.89
CA VAL A 118 -34.08 -28.25 14.09
C VAL A 118 -34.16 -29.44 13.13
N MET A 119 -33.03 -29.86 12.54
CA MET A 119 -32.98 -31.14 11.80
C MET A 119 -33.48 -32.30 12.66
N LYS A 120 -33.04 -32.36 13.93
CA LYS A 120 -33.44 -33.41 14.85
C LYS A 120 -34.92 -33.32 15.25
N LEU A 121 -35.44 -32.10 15.45
CA LEU A 121 -36.89 -31.89 15.66
C LEU A 121 -37.70 -32.41 14.46
N LYS A 122 -37.25 -32.11 13.24
CA LYS A 122 -37.86 -32.59 11.99
C LYS A 122 -37.81 -34.12 11.88
N GLU A 123 -36.66 -34.73 12.16
CA GLU A 123 -36.48 -36.19 12.16
C GLU A 123 -37.40 -36.90 13.17
N GLN A 124 -37.64 -36.27 14.33
CA GLN A 124 -38.51 -36.81 15.39
C GLN A 124 -39.98 -36.40 15.25
N ASN A 125 -40.36 -35.69 14.19
CA ASN A 125 -41.71 -35.14 13.98
C ASN A 125 -42.23 -34.33 15.19
N ILE A 126 -41.35 -33.52 15.81
CA ILE A 126 -41.74 -32.61 16.89
C ILE A 126 -42.15 -31.27 16.27
N ASP A 127 -43.41 -30.89 16.45
CA ASP A 127 -43.93 -29.60 15.99
C ASP A 127 -43.52 -28.43 16.90
N PHE A 128 -43.50 -27.24 16.31
CA PHE A 128 -43.20 -25.95 16.92
C PHE A 128 -44.04 -24.84 16.27
N SER A 129 -44.20 -23.71 16.95
CA SER A 129 -45.03 -22.60 16.51
C SER A 129 -44.35 -21.75 15.41
N ALA A 130 -45.12 -20.88 14.74
CA ALA A 130 -44.57 -19.94 13.76
C ALA A 130 -43.60 -18.93 14.40
N GLU A 131 -43.83 -18.57 15.66
CA GLU A 131 -42.94 -17.72 16.46
C GLU A 131 -41.61 -18.42 16.75
N GLU A 132 -41.66 -19.69 17.17
CA GLU A 132 -40.45 -20.52 17.35
C GLU A 132 -39.72 -20.72 16.02
N ALA A 133 -40.44 -20.94 14.93
CA ALA A 133 -39.86 -21.05 13.59
C ALA A 133 -39.12 -19.77 13.17
N THR A 134 -39.70 -18.61 13.49
CA THR A 134 -39.09 -17.29 13.24
C THR A 134 -37.82 -17.11 14.06
N LEU A 135 -37.83 -17.49 15.34
CA LEU A 135 -36.66 -17.45 16.20
C LEU A 135 -35.54 -18.38 15.73
N PHE A 136 -35.87 -19.61 15.31
CA PHE A 136 -34.87 -20.54 14.77
C PHE A 136 -34.24 -20.00 13.49
N MET A 137 -35.05 -19.38 12.62
CA MET A 137 -34.54 -18.74 11.40
C MET A 137 -33.63 -17.56 11.72
N LEU A 138 -33.92 -16.80 12.78
CA LEU A 138 -33.10 -15.70 13.24
C LEU A 138 -31.70 -16.17 13.70
N GLY A 139 -31.64 -17.24 14.50
CA GLY A 139 -30.37 -17.85 14.91
C GLY A 139 -29.53 -18.31 13.73
N ILE A 140 -30.15 -19.01 12.76
CA ILE A 140 -29.46 -19.46 11.55
C ILE A 140 -28.96 -18.28 10.72
N TYR A 141 -29.79 -17.25 10.50
CA TYR A 141 -29.40 -16.09 9.68
C TYR A 141 -28.31 -15.24 10.34
N GLU A 142 -28.27 -15.15 11.67
CA GLU A 142 -27.20 -14.42 12.36
C GLU A 142 -25.85 -15.10 12.14
N ASP A 143 -25.76 -16.39 12.46
CA ASP A 143 -24.48 -17.10 12.49
C ASP A 143 -23.94 -17.48 11.10
N THR A 144 -24.83 -17.59 10.11
CA THR A 144 -24.46 -17.79 8.70
C THR A 144 -24.22 -16.49 7.93
N GLY A 145 -24.33 -15.33 8.58
CA GLY A 145 -24.20 -14.04 7.90
C GLY A 145 -25.22 -13.87 6.80
N LYS A 146 -26.49 -14.20 7.07
CA LYS A 146 -27.61 -14.24 6.11
C LYS A 146 -27.36 -15.25 4.99
N LEU A 147 -26.81 -16.41 5.33
CA LEU A 147 -26.45 -17.51 4.42
C LEU A 147 -25.31 -17.18 3.44
N LEU A 148 -24.48 -16.17 3.75
CA LEU A 148 -23.39 -15.71 2.88
C LEU A 148 -21.99 -16.06 3.41
N TYR A 149 -21.86 -16.45 4.67
CA TYR A 149 -20.57 -16.83 5.22
C TYR A 149 -20.08 -18.17 4.65
N PRO A 150 -18.75 -18.36 4.48
CA PRO A 150 -18.18 -19.62 3.99
C PRO A 150 -18.46 -20.86 4.85
N SER A 151 -18.84 -20.66 6.12
CA SER A 151 -19.27 -21.71 7.05
C SER A 151 -20.66 -22.29 6.72
N THR A 152 -21.49 -21.54 5.97
CA THR A 152 -22.86 -21.95 5.60
C THR A 152 -22.86 -23.26 4.82
N THR A 153 -23.78 -24.15 5.17
CA THR A 153 -23.94 -25.48 4.58
C THR A 153 -25.30 -25.64 3.88
N VAL A 154 -25.45 -26.69 3.08
CA VAL A 154 -26.72 -27.02 2.41
C VAL A 154 -27.85 -27.23 3.43
N HIS A 155 -27.53 -27.78 4.61
CA HIS A 155 -28.54 -28.01 5.65
C HIS A 155 -29.13 -26.72 6.20
N ASP A 156 -28.37 -25.62 6.24
CA ASP A 156 -28.87 -24.32 6.69
C ASP A 156 -29.95 -23.80 5.71
N PHE A 157 -29.76 -24.00 4.40
CA PHE A 157 -30.79 -23.69 3.40
C PHE A 157 -32.02 -24.58 3.53
N GLU A 158 -31.84 -25.90 3.68
CA GLU A 158 -32.94 -26.85 3.82
C GLU A 158 -33.80 -26.58 5.07
N ILE A 159 -33.14 -26.25 6.19
CA ILE A 159 -33.84 -25.91 7.42
C ILE A 159 -34.50 -24.53 7.31
N CYS A 160 -33.85 -23.52 6.73
CA CYS A 160 -34.51 -22.24 6.49
C CYS A 160 -35.77 -22.38 5.62
N ALA A 161 -35.73 -23.21 4.57
CA ALA A 161 -36.92 -23.52 3.76
C ALA A 161 -38.02 -24.18 4.61
N TYR A 162 -37.66 -25.17 5.43
CA TYR A 162 -38.60 -25.85 6.33
C TYR A 162 -39.19 -24.92 7.39
N LEU A 163 -38.40 -24.03 7.97
CA LEU A 163 -38.87 -23.03 8.94
C LEU A 163 -39.85 -22.05 8.29
N LEU A 164 -39.59 -21.66 7.03
CA LEU A 164 -40.51 -20.83 6.25
C LEU A 164 -41.83 -21.56 5.97
N GLU A 165 -41.78 -22.85 5.63
CA GLU A 165 -42.98 -23.70 5.50
C GLU A 165 -43.79 -23.76 6.82
N LYS A 166 -43.10 -23.75 7.97
CA LYS A 166 -43.71 -23.71 9.31
C LYS A 166 -44.19 -22.31 9.74
N GLY A 167 -44.09 -21.31 8.85
CA GLY A 167 -44.64 -19.98 9.07
C GLY A 167 -43.66 -18.95 9.66
N ALA A 168 -42.35 -19.20 9.57
CA ALA A 168 -41.34 -18.21 9.97
C ALA A 168 -41.52 -16.88 9.21
N LYS A 169 -41.42 -15.76 9.92
CA LYS A 169 -41.64 -14.42 9.39
C LYS A 169 -40.34 -13.71 9.02
N LEU A 170 -39.99 -13.75 7.73
CA LEU A 170 -38.75 -13.17 7.20
C LEU A 170 -38.66 -11.64 7.37
N ASP A 171 -39.78 -10.93 7.40
CA ASP A 171 -39.83 -9.48 7.68
C ASP A 171 -39.34 -9.18 9.11
N ILE A 172 -39.73 -10.01 10.08
CA ILE A 172 -39.23 -9.92 11.45
C ILE A 172 -37.73 -10.23 11.47
N VAL A 173 -37.30 -11.35 10.87
CA VAL A 173 -35.87 -11.73 10.81
C VAL A 173 -35.04 -10.60 10.20
N SER A 174 -35.48 -10.04 9.07
CA SER A 174 -34.80 -8.94 8.40
C SER A 174 -34.71 -7.70 9.29
N SER A 175 -35.82 -7.27 9.90
CA SER A 175 -35.85 -6.07 10.74
C SER A 175 -34.97 -6.17 11.99
N VAL A 176 -34.85 -7.38 12.56
CA VAL A 176 -34.02 -7.63 13.75
C VAL A 176 -32.53 -7.67 13.40
N LEU A 177 -32.18 -8.24 12.25
CA LEU A 177 -30.80 -8.32 11.77
C LEU A 177 -30.34 -7.08 10.98
N GLU A 178 -31.21 -6.09 10.81
CA GLU A 178 -30.85 -4.85 10.13
C GLU A 178 -29.97 -3.99 11.04
N GLU A 179 -28.70 -3.85 10.68
CA GLU A 179 -27.82 -2.89 11.33
C GLU A 179 -28.16 -1.49 10.80
N THR A 180 -29.03 -0.79 11.51
CA THR A 180 -29.38 0.58 11.18
C THR A 180 -28.17 1.48 11.40
N ILE A 181 -27.68 2.11 10.34
CA ILE A 181 -26.66 3.15 10.45
C ILE A 181 -27.30 4.37 11.12
N GLU A 182 -26.78 4.78 12.26
CA GLU A 182 -27.26 5.98 12.95
C GLU A 182 -26.82 7.26 12.22
N GLU A 183 -27.56 8.36 12.39
CA GLU A 183 -27.21 9.66 11.80
C GLU A 183 -25.78 10.10 12.19
N SER A 184 -25.38 9.85 13.44
CA SER A 184 -24.03 10.08 13.95
C SER A 184 -22.98 9.30 13.15
N GLN A 185 -23.26 8.05 12.78
CA GLN A 185 -22.37 7.21 12.00
C GLN A 185 -22.29 7.66 10.53
N VAL A 186 -23.42 8.09 9.94
CA VAL A 186 -23.44 8.70 8.59
C VAL A 186 -22.60 9.97 8.57
N TYR A 187 -22.73 10.83 9.58
CA TYR A 187 -21.94 12.04 9.72
C TYR A 187 -20.44 11.73 9.78
N LEU A 188 -20.03 10.78 10.65
CA LEU A 188 -18.64 10.36 10.77
C LEU A 188 -18.09 9.81 9.45
N LEU A 189 -18.86 8.98 8.74
CA LEU A 189 -18.45 8.45 7.44
C LEU A 189 -18.21 9.58 6.42
N ASN A 190 -19.10 10.57 6.36
CA ASN A 190 -18.94 11.73 5.48
C ASN A 190 -17.66 12.52 5.79
N GLU A 191 -17.36 12.73 7.08
CA GLU A 191 -16.11 13.39 7.50
C GLU A 191 -14.89 12.56 7.10
N LEU A 192 -14.91 11.23 7.28
CA LEU A 192 -13.82 10.36 6.82
C LEU A 192 -13.61 10.46 5.30
N ILE A 193 -14.67 10.59 4.51
CA ILE A 193 -14.58 10.74 3.05
C ILE A 193 -13.90 12.05 2.67
N LYS A 194 -14.27 13.17 3.31
CA LYS A 194 -13.70 14.51 3.04
C LYS A 194 -12.24 14.62 3.47
N ASN A 195 -11.90 14.02 4.59
CA ASN A 195 -10.59 14.18 5.24
C ASN A 195 -9.56 13.11 4.83
N ALA A 196 -9.91 12.24 3.89
CA ALA A 196 -9.08 11.14 3.44
C ALA A 196 -7.76 11.60 2.81
N ARG A 197 -6.65 11.07 3.30
CA ARG A 197 -5.30 11.22 2.76
C ARG A 197 -4.76 9.85 2.36
N ILE A 198 -4.33 9.72 1.11
CA ILE A 198 -3.85 8.45 0.55
C ILE A 198 -2.33 8.44 0.58
N PHE A 199 -1.76 7.36 1.10
CA PHE A 199 -0.35 7.06 1.08
C PHE A 199 -0.14 5.86 0.16
N GLU A 200 0.60 6.05 -0.93
CA GLU A 200 0.87 5.00 -1.93
C GLU A 200 2.39 4.78 -2.06
N TYR A 201 2.80 3.52 -1.89
CA TYR A 201 4.19 3.08 -2.09
C TYR A 201 4.24 1.61 -2.50
N ASN A 202 4.99 1.26 -3.56
CA ASN A 202 5.15 -0.11 -4.08
C ASN A 202 3.82 -0.89 -4.26
N ASN A 203 2.82 -0.25 -4.88
CA ASN A 203 1.47 -0.80 -5.08
C ASN A 203 0.71 -1.14 -3.78
N ILE A 204 1.14 -0.61 -2.64
CA ILE A 204 0.41 -0.64 -1.37
C ILE A 204 -0.17 0.74 -1.11
N SER A 205 -1.46 0.79 -0.81
CA SER A 205 -2.25 2.00 -0.56
C SER A 205 -2.83 1.99 0.85
N ILE A 206 -2.42 2.95 1.68
CA ILE A 206 -2.95 3.14 3.04
C ILE A 206 -3.66 4.48 3.09
N VAL A 207 -4.92 4.52 3.52
CA VAL A 207 -5.66 5.77 3.71
C VAL A 207 -5.65 6.16 5.18
N LEU A 208 -5.15 7.35 5.49
CA LEU A 208 -5.37 8.00 6.78
C LEU A 208 -6.57 8.93 6.66
N SER A 209 -7.51 8.87 7.59
CA SER A 209 -8.58 9.86 7.67
C SER A 209 -8.95 10.16 9.12
N PHE A 210 -9.73 11.21 9.33
CA PHE A 210 -10.22 11.58 10.64
C PHE A 210 -11.62 12.16 10.63
N ALA A 211 -12.27 12.05 11.78
CA ALA A 211 -13.57 12.65 12.03
C ALA A 211 -13.66 13.11 13.49
N GLN A 212 -14.50 14.10 13.75
CA GLN A 212 -14.76 14.60 15.10
C GLN A 212 -16.26 14.59 15.37
N TYR A 213 -16.65 14.22 16.58
CA TYR A 213 -18.04 14.29 17.03
C TYR A 213 -18.10 14.75 18.49
N SER A 214 -19.16 15.47 18.86
CA SER A 214 -19.32 16.00 20.22
C SER A 214 -19.56 14.90 21.26
N GLU A 215 -20.24 13.83 20.85
CA GLU A 215 -20.62 12.70 21.70
C GLU A 215 -19.85 11.43 21.36
N TYR A 216 -19.89 10.45 22.26
CA TYR A 216 -19.33 9.13 21.97
C TYR A 216 -20.27 8.36 21.04
N VAL A 217 -19.73 7.83 19.95
CA VAL A 217 -20.46 6.99 19.00
C VAL A 217 -19.93 5.56 19.12
N GLY A 218 -20.83 4.61 19.33
CA GLY A 218 -20.50 3.19 19.38
C GLY A 218 -20.16 2.62 18.00
N GLU A 219 -19.48 1.47 17.99
CA GLU A 219 -19.29 0.65 16.78
C GLU A 219 -18.63 1.35 15.58
N VAL A 220 -17.78 2.36 15.84
CA VAL A 220 -17.03 3.07 14.79
C VAL A 220 -16.17 2.16 13.92
N ALA A 221 -15.82 0.96 14.40
CA ALA A 221 -15.12 -0.05 13.62
C ALA A 221 -15.90 -0.50 12.37
N ASN A 222 -17.23 -0.53 12.45
CA ASN A 222 -18.10 -0.87 11.32
C ASN A 222 -18.00 0.21 10.24
N ILE A 223 -18.02 1.49 10.65
CA ILE A 223 -17.84 2.64 9.77
C ILE A 223 -16.48 2.55 9.04
N VAL A 224 -15.42 2.22 9.76
CA VAL A 224 -14.07 2.07 9.18
C VAL A 224 -14.02 0.93 8.17
N ASN A 225 -14.72 -0.18 8.44
CA ASN A 225 -14.81 -1.30 7.50
C ASN A 225 -15.58 -0.91 6.23
N THR A 226 -16.73 -0.25 6.37
CA THR A 226 -17.49 0.32 5.23
C THR A 226 -16.62 1.28 4.43
N PHE A 227 -15.86 2.15 5.12
CA PHE A 227 -14.95 3.10 4.49
C PHE A 227 -13.82 2.42 3.69
N LEU A 228 -13.22 1.35 4.22
CA LEU A 228 -12.24 0.52 3.51
C LEU A 228 -12.82 -0.06 2.23
N SER A 229 -14.01 -0.67 2.31
CA SER A 229 -14.71 -1.24 1.14
C SER A 229 -15.04 -0.18 0.09
N MET A 230 -15.43 1.03 0.50
CA MET A 230 -15.70 2.15 -0.41
C MET A 230 -14.44 2.66 -1.12
N LYS A 231 -13.31 2.77 -0.41
CA LYS A 231 -12.07 3.31 -0.97
C LYS A 231 -11.31 2.33 -1.84
N LYS A 232 -11.54 1.01 -1.70
CA LYS A 232 -10.83 -0.06 -2.42
C LYS A 232 -9.31 0.03 -2.26
N THR A 233 -8.85 0.22 -1.03
CA THR A 233 -7.42 0.36 -0.69
C THR A 233 -6.94 -0.84 0.14
N ASP A 234 -5.62 -0.97 0.31
CA ASP A 234 -5.01 -2.08 1.05
C ASP A 234 -5.23 -1.96 2.55
N ALA A 235 -5.25 -0.73 3.08
CA ALA A 235 -5.60 -0.47 4.47
C ALA A 235 -6.20 0.93 4.66
N VAL A 236 -6.88 1.10 5.79
CA VAL A 236 -7.34 2.38 6.30
C VAL A 236 -6.97 2.52 7.77
N ILE A 237 -6.60 3.72 8.17
CA ILE A 237 -6.40 4.13 9.55
C ILE A 237 -7.25 5.37 9.78
N CYS A 238 -8.21 5.27 10.70
CA CYS A 238 -9.14 6.34 10.99
C CYS A 238 -8.95 6.83 12.41
N VAL A 239 -8.81 8.15 12.57
CA VAL A 239 -8.65 8.82 13.86
C VAL A 239 -9.95 9.54 14.20
N PHE A 240 -10.56 9.19 15.32
CA PHE A 240 -11.81 9.78 15.78
C PHE A 240 -11.58 10.59 17.04
N ARG A 241 -11.91 11.87 17.02
CA ARG A 241 -12.02 12.67 18.25
C ARG A 241 -13.47 12.68 18.71
N MET A 242 -13.74 12.05 19.85
CA MET A 242 -15.07 12.00 20.46
C MET A 242 -14.97 12.43 21.91
N GLN A 243 -15.73 13.46 22.27
CA GLN A 243 -15.60 14.12 23.58
C GLN A 243 -14.14 14.55 23.84
N SER A 244 -13.54 14.08 24.94
CA SER A 244 -12.15 14.35 25.33
C SER A 244 -11.15 13.27 24.90
N ARG A 245 -11.59 12.23 24.18
CA ARG A 245 -10.74 11.08 23.82
C ARG A 245 -10.52 10.99 22.32
N ILE A 246 -9.37 10.44 21.95
CA ILE A 246 -9.04 10.12 20.56
C ILE A 246 -8.93 8.61 20.41
N PHE A 247 -9.61 8.08 19.41
CA PHE A 247 -9.59 6.66 19.05
C PHE A 247 -8.92 6.50 17.70
N ILE A 248 -7.98 5.57 17.59
CA ILE A 248 -7.36 5.18 16.33
C ILE A 248 -7.88 3.79 16.00
N ILE A 249 -8.45 3.62 14.82
CA ILE A 249 -8.98 2.34 14.34
C ILE A 249 -8.32 2.01 13.00
N GLY A 250 -7.65 0.85 12.95
CA GLY A 250 -7.01 0.32 11.75
C GLY A 250 -7.74 -0.89 11.20
N ARG A 251 -7.90 -0.93 9.87
CA ARG A 251 -8.38 -2.09 9.12
C ARG A 251 -7.53 -2.30 7.87
N SER A 252 -7.19 -3.54 7.56
CA SER A 252 -6.47 -3.89 6.33
C SER A 252 -7.16 -5.02 5.58
N ALA A 253 -7.21 -4.87 4.26
CA ALA A 253 -7.60 -5.90 3.29
C ALA A 253 -6.37 -6.68 2.76
N ASN A 254 -5.15 -6.28 3.10
CA ASN A 254 -3.91 -6.85 2.58
C ASN A 254 -2.96 -7.23 3.72
N ALA A 255 -2.65 -8.52 3.86
CA ALA A 255 -1.77 -9.03 4.92
C ALA A 255 -0.35 -8.42 4.93
N LYS A 256 0.08 -7.75 3.86
CA LYS A 256 1.35 -7.01 3.82
C LYS A 256 1.32 -5.73 4.66
N VAL A 257 0.15 -5.23 5.05
CA VAL A 257 -0.01 -4.03 5.88
C VAL A 257 -0.48 -4.41 7.28
N ASP A 258 0.45 -4.42 8.23
CA ASP A 258 0.15 -4.73 9.63
C ASP A 258 -0.34 -3.47 10.38
N VAL A 259 -1.66 -3.35 10.55
CA VAL A 259 -2.26 -2.22 11.29
C VAL A 259 -2.11 -2.34 12.81
N ALA A 260 -1.83 -3.53 13.35
CA ALA A 260 -1.53 -3.71 14.77
C ALA A 260 -0.19 -3.10 15.13
N ARG A 261 0.81 -3.20 14.25
CA ARG A 261 2.10 -2.54 14.45
C ARG A 261 1.93 -1.02 14.59
N ILE A 262 1.13 -0.40 13.73
CA ILE A 262 0.88 1.05 13.79
C ILE A 262 0.14 1.40 15.08
N SER A 263 -0.86 0.61 15.47
CA SER A 263 -1.64 0.84 16.69
C SER A 263 -0.80 0.71 17.97
N LYS A 264 0.20 -0.19 18.00
CA LYS A 264 1.12 -0.37 19.14
C LYS A 264 1.92 0.88 19.49
N THR A 265 2.28 1.71 18.51
CA THR A 265 2.97 3.00 18.74
C THR A 265 2.16 3.94 19.65
N PHE A 266 0.84 3.75 19.70
CA PHE A 266 -0.10 4.54 20.51
C PHE A 266 -0.59 3.80 21.77
N GLY A 267 0.12 2.75 22.19
CA GLY A 267 -0.31 1.91 23.32
C GLY A 267 -1.53 1.02 23.02
N GLY A 268 -1.87 0.86 21.73
CA GLY A 268 -2.95 0.00 21.26
C GLY A 268 -2.53 -1.44 20.96
N GLY A 269 -3.43 -2.19 20.34
CA GLY A 269 -3.22 -3.60 20.00
C GLY A 269 -4.27 -4.15 19.03
N GLY A 270 -4.16 -5.45 18.75
CA GLY A 270 -5.05 -6.16 17.83
C GLY A 270 -4.30 -7.15 16.95
N HIS A 271 -4.92 -7.52 15.83
CA HIS A 271 -4.37 -8.39 14.79
C HIS A 271 -3.85 -7.59 13.61
N SER A 272 -3.01 -8.21 12.78
CA SER A 272 -2.41 -7.55 11.61
C SER A 272 -3.43 -6.90 10.66
N LEU A 273 -4.65 -7.45 10.56
CA LEU A 273 -5.74 -6.93 9.72
C LEU A 273 -6.69 -5.97 10.44
N ALA A 274 -6.68 -5.95 11.77
CA ALA A 274 -7.68 -5.26 12.58
C ALA A 274 -7.11 -4.87 13.95
N ALA A 275 -6.98 -3.56 14.20
CA ALA A 275 -6.38 -3.06 15.43
C ALA A 275 -6.99 -1.73 15.88
N SER A 276 -6.78 -1.38 17.15
CA SER A 276 -7.23 -0.13 17.72
C SER A 276 -6.28 0.40 18.80
N ALA A 277 -6.33 1.72 19.02
CA ALA A 277 -5.65 2.40 20.11
C ALA A 277 -6.51 3.53 20.66
N THR A 278 -6.30 3.91 21.92
CA THR A 278 -6.93 5.09 22.54
C THR A 278 -5.84 6.03 23.04
N VAL A 279 -5.88 7.28 22.57
CA VAL A 279 -4.90 8.31 22.90
C VAL A 279 -5.54 9.32 23.86
N LYS A 280 -4.81 9.63 24.95
CA LYS A 280 -5.27 10.55 26.01
C LYS A 280 -4.48 11.85 26.07
N ASP A 281 -3.20 11.81 25.70
CA ASP A 281 -2.25 12.89 26.02
C ASP A 281 -1.88 13.75 24.81
N LEU A 282 -2.42 13.45 23.62
CA LEU A 282 -2.15 14.19 22.39
C LEU A 282 -3.40 14.88 21.87
N THR A 283 -3.20 15.98 21.17
CA THR A 283 -4.25 16.61 20.34
C THR A 283 -4.52 15.78 19.08
N LEU A 284 -5.64 16.08 18.40
CA LEU A 284 -5.98 15.44 17.13
C LEU A 284 -4.88 15.68 16.07
N ILE A 285 -4.30 16.87 16.03
CA ILE A 285 -3.27 17.23 15.06
C ILE A 285 -1.99 16.44 15.34
N GLU A 286 -1.50 16.46 16.59
CA GLU A 286 -0.32 15.68 16.98
C GLU A 286 -0.54 14.18 16.73
N THR A 287 -1.72 13.65 17.04
CA THR A 287 -2.05 12.25 16.77
C THR A 287 -1.99 11.95 15.27
N LEU A 288 -2.50 12.84 14.42
CA LEU A 288 -2.43 12.65 12.97
C LEU A 288 -1.00 12.69 12.44
N ASP A 289 -0.15 13.55 12.98
CA ASP A 289 1.26 13.65 12.59
C ASP A 289 2.07 12.41 13.02
N GLU A 290 1.82 11.90 14.23
CA GLU A 290 2.41 10.66 14.71
C GLU A 290 1.92 9.44 13.90
N VAL A 291 0.62 9.36 13.60
CA VAL A 291 0.07 8.26 12.78
C VAL A 291 0.64 8.32 11.37
N THR A 292 0.80 9.53 10.82
CA THR A 292 1.45 9.76 9.53
C THR A 292 2.88 9.22 9.55
N SER A 293 3.63 9.46 10.62
CA SER A 293 5.00 8.96 10.78
C SER A 293 5.03 7.44 10.91
N ALA A 294 4.14 6.84 11.69
CA ALA A 294 4.02 5.38 11.81
C ALA A 294 3.64 4.70 10.48
N ILE A 295 2.77 5.32 9.67
CA ILE A 295 2.46 4.85 8.31
C ILE A 295 3.71 4.88 7.44
N ARG A 296 4.50 5.97 7.46
CA ARG A 296 5.75 6.07 6.68
C ARG A 296 6.73 4.98 7.06
N GLU A 297 6.92 4.75 8.35
CA GLU A 297 7.78 3.66 8.83
C GLU A 297 7.28 2.30 8.39
N SER A 298 5.95 2.07 8.35
CA SER A 298 5.38 0.80 7.89
C SER A 298 5.82 0.43 6.47
N PHE A 299 5.92 1.41 5.55
CA PHE A 299 6.38 1.16 4.18
C PHE A 299 7.85 0.73 4.11
N LEU A 300 8.72 1.30 4.95
CA LEU A 300 10.15 0.95 5.00
C LEU A 300 10.38 -0.53 5.35
N TYR A 301 9.44 -1.16 6.05
CA TYR A 301 9.51 -2.60 6.34
C TYR A 301 9.16 -3.49 5.14
N THR A 302 8.41 -2.95 4.19
CA THR A 302 8.02 -3.68 2.96
C THR A 302 8.99 -3.47 1.80
N THR A 303 9.82 -2.42 1.83
CA THR A 303 10.82 -2.12 0.80
C THR A 303 11.90 -3.19 0.71
N LYS A 304 12.16 -3.68 -0.50
CA LYS A 304 13.21 -4.64 -0.83
C LYS A 304 14.38 -3.98 -1.56
N ALA A 305 15.51 -4.68 -1.62
CA ALA A 305 16.72 -4.23 -2.32
C ALA A 305 16.45 -3.81 -3.77
N LYS A 306 15.68 -4.60 -4.52
CA LYS A 306 15.34 -4.31 -5.93
C LYS A 306 14.56 -3.03 -6.16
N ASP A 307 13.83 -2.57 -5.14
CA ASP A 307 12.98 -1.38 -5.24
C ASP A 307 13.80 -0.08 -5.15
N ILE A 308 15.02 -0.15 -4.61
CA ILE A 308 15.87 1.02 -4.33
C ILE A 308 17.28 0.95 -4.93
N MET A 309 17.69 -0.20 -5.45
CA MET A 309 19.01 -0.36 -6.05
C MET A 309 19.19 0.49 -7.31
N SER A 310 20.43 0.91 -7.55
CA SER A 310 20.83 1.46 -8.85
C SER A 310 21.19 0.32 -9.78
N ALA A 311 20.48 0.21 -10.90
CA ALA A 311 20.67 -0.82 -11.92
C ALA A 311 20.76 -0.19 -13.32
N PRO A 312 21.59 -0.73 -14.23
CA PRO A 312 22.57 -1.80 -13.97
C PRO A 312 23.77 -1.31 -13.13
N ALA A 313 24.42 -2.23 -12.42
CA ALA A 313 25.66 -1.92 -11.69
C ALA A 313 26.78 -1.51 -12.66
N LYS A 314 27.57 -0.50 -12.29
CA LYS A 314 28.80 -0.18 -13.02
C LYS A 314 29.95 -1.03 -12.47
N CYS A 315 30.53 -1.82 -13.36
CA CYS A 315 31.54 -2.82 -13.04
C CYS A 315 32.82 -2.57 -13.85
N VAL A 316 33.95 -3.02 -13.32
CA VAL A 316 35.26 -3.03 -13.98
C VAL A 316 35.89 -4.41 -13.82
N GLU A 317 36.77 -4.81 -14.73
CA GLU A 317 37.53 -6.07 -14.58
C GLU A 317 38.72 -5.86 -13.63
N LYS A 318 39.09 -6.91 -12.90
CA LYS A 318 40.16 -6.86 -11.88
C LYS A 318 41.52 -6.41 -12.44
N ASP A 319 41.76 -6.66 -13.72
CA ASP A 319 43.01 -6.33 -14.40
C ASP A 319 43.02 -4.88 -14.94
N ASN A 320 41.90 -4.14 -14.82
CA ASN A 320 41.86 -2.73 -15.20
C ASN A 320 42.71 -1.87 -14.26
N THR A 321 43.28 -0.80 -14.79
CA THR A 321 44.18 0.08 -14.03
C THR A 321 43.41 0.98 -13.06
N VAL A 322 44.09 1.42 -12.01
CA VAL A 322 43.57 2.40 -11.04
C VAL A 322 43.14 3.70 -11.75
N ALA A 323 43.93 4.17 -12.72
CA ALA A 323 43.64 5.37 -13.52
C ALA A 323 42.33 5.22 -14.28
N TYR A 324 42.15 4.11 -15.00
CA TYR A 324 40.93 3.80 -15.73
C TYR A 324 39.72 3.73 -14.78
N CYS A 325 39.85 3.05 -13.64
CA CYS A 325 38.78 2.97 -12.65
C CYS A 325 38.39 4.37 -12.11
N ASN A 326 39.36 5.26 -11.92
CA ASN A 326 39.10 6.63 -11.46
C ASN A 326 38.42 7.48 -12.56
N GLU A 327 38.79 7.27 -13.82
CA GLU A 327 38.13 7.88 -14.98
C GLU A 327 36.67 7.42 -15.07
N ILE A 328 36.40 6.11 -14.94
CA ILE A 328 35.04 5.56 -14.88
C ILE A 328 34.26 6.20 -13.72
N MET A 329 34.84 6.31 -12.51
CA MET A 329 34.17 6.97 -11.39
C MET A 329 33.84 8.44 -11.67
N ALA A 330 34.74 9.17 -12.32
CA ALA A 330 34.51 10.55 -12.72
C ALA A 330 33.41 10.65 -13.79
N LYS A 331 33.52 9.83 -14.85
CA LYS A 331 32.59 9.75 -15.98
C LYS A 331 31.15 9.51 -15.52
N TYR A 332 30.92 8.54 -14.65
CA TYR A 332 29.58 8.21 -14.17
C TYR A 332 29.16 8.97 -12.90
N GLY A 333 30.01 9.85 -12.35
CA GLY A 333 29.72 10.58 -11.11
C GLY A 333 29.53 9.68 -9.88
N ILE A 334 30.14 8.49 -9.88
CA ILE A 334 30.00 7.49 -8.81
C ILE A 334 31.23 7.46 -7.91
N ASN A 335 31.05 6.97 -6.68
CA ASN A 335 32.11 6.95 -5.67
C ASN A 335 32.63 5.55 -5.35
N SER A 336 32.08 4.53 -5.99
CA SER A 336 32.47 3.13 -5.80
C SER A 336 32.13 2.31 -7.03
N LEU A 337 32.93 1.28 -7.27
CA LEU A 337 32.82 0.36 -8.39
C LEU A 337 32.81 -1.08 -7.88
N VAL A 338 32.12 -1.93 -8.65
CA VAL A 338 32.15 -3.37 -8.46
C VAL A 338 33.24 -3.95 -9.35
N VAL A 339 34.07 -4.83 -8.81
CA VAL A 339 35.19 -5.45 -9.52
C VAL A 339 34.83 -6.89 -9.86
N LEU A 340 34.98 -7.24 -11.12
CA LEU A 340 34.69 -8.56 -11.67
C LEU A 340 35.96 -9.27 -12.12
N ASN A 341 35.91 -10.59 -12.19
CA ASN A 341 36.89 -11.43 -12.84
C ASN A 341 36.16 -12.34 -13.82
N LYS A 342 36.26 -12.07 -15.11
CA LYS A 342 35.54 -12.85 -16.15
C LYS A 342 34.03 -12.94 -15.87
N GLY A 343 33.45 -11.83 -15.39
CA GLY A 343 32.03 -11.74 -15.04
C GLY A 343 31.65 -12.21 -13.63
N GLU A 344 32.56 -12.80 -12.86
CA GLU A 344 32.33 -13.18 -11.46
C GLU A 344 32.67 -12.03 -10.51
N LEU A 345 31.84 -11.83 -9.48
CA LEU A 345 32.05 -10.78 -8.49
C LEU A 345 33.22 -11.12 -7.56
N VAL A 346 34.29 -10.32 -7.59
CA VAL A 346 35.52 -10.57 -6.81
C VAL A 346 35.92 -9.44 -5.86
N GLY A 347 35.39 -8.23 -6.05
CA GLY A 347 35.80 -7.09 -5.24
C GLY A 347 34.90 -5.87 -5.33
N ILE A 348 35.16 -4.92 -4.45
CA ILE A 348 34.64 -3.56 -4.54
C ILE A 348 35.77 -2.56 -4.35
N VAL A 349 35.71 -1.42 -5.02
CA VAL A 349 36.72 -0.36 -4.87
C VAL A 349 36.04 1.01 -4.71
N SER A 350 36.65 1.87 -3.89
CA SER A 350 36.10 3.19 -3.54
C SER A 350 36.96 4.32 -4.08
N ARG A 351 36.35 5.48 -4.33
CA ARG A 351 37.05 6.68 -4.81
C ARG A 351 38.21 7.11 -3.89
N PRO A 352 38.05 7.14 -2.55
CA PRO A 352 39.18 7.42 -1.66
C PRO A 352 40.34 6.43 -1.81
N THR A 353 40.04 5.15 -2.07
CA THR A 353 41.07 4.13 -2.29
C THR A 353 41.86 4.41 -3.57
N LEU A 354 41.16 4.65 -4.69
CA LEU A 354 41.80 4.94 -5.97
C LEU A 354 42.61 6.24 -5.92
N GLN A 355 42.07 7.29 -5.31
CA GLN A 355 42.78 8.56 -5.18
C GLN A 355 44.07 8.45 -4.35
N ARG A 356 44.06 7.63 -3.28
CA ARG A 356 45.29 7.33 -2.51
C ARG A 356 46.28 6.53 -3.36
N ALA A 357 45.81 5.53 -4.11
CA ALA A 357 46.67 4.77 -5.01
C ALA A 357 47.33 5.69 -6.06
N ILE A 358 46.57 6.59 -6.69
CA ILE A 358 47.08 7.60 -7.64
C ILE A 358 48.09 8.52 -6.96
N TYR A 359 47.77 9.03 -5.77
CA TYR A 359 48.67 9.90 -5.00
C TYR A 359 50.02 9.22 -4.68
N HIS A 360 50.01 7.90 -4.51
CA HIS A 360 51.22 7.08 -4.31
C HIS A 360 51.83 6.56 -5.62
N ASN A 361 51.47 7.12 -6.78
CA ASN A 361 51.97 6.76 -8.11
C ASN A 361 51.64 5.33 -8.57
N TYR A 362 50.52 4.77 -8.10
CA TYR A 362 50.02 3.46 -8.55
C TYR A 362 48.88 3.59 -9.58
N ALA A 363 48.92 4.62 -10.42
CA ALA A 363 47.87 4.87 -11.41
C ALA A 363 47.76 3.75 -12.46
N ASP A 364 48.89 3.18 -12.88
CA ASP A 364 48.97 2.13 -13.91
C ASP A 364 48.83 0.71 -13.34
N GLU A 365 48.76 0.57 -12.02
CA GLU A 365 48.61 -0.72 -11.36
C GLU A 365 47.18 -1.25 -11.48
N SER A 366 47.06 -2.58 -11.45
CA SER A 366 45.77 -3.27 -11.47
C SER A 366 44.95 -2.97 -10.21
N VAL A 367 43.65 -2.77 -10.39
CA VAL A 367 42.69 -2.50 -9.29
C VAL A 367 42.55 -3.69 -8.34
N GLU A 368 42.88 -4.92 -8.76
CA GLU A 368 42.93 -6.13 -7.93
C GLU A 368 43.76 -5.91 -6.65
N LYS A 369 44.86 -5.15 -6.75
CA LYS A 369 45.76 -4.88 -5.63
C LYS A 369 45.17 -3.95 -4.57
N PHE A 370 44.13 -3.20 -4.92
CA PHE A 370 43.55 -2.14 -4.09
C PHE A 370 42.08 -2.39 -3.73
N MET A 371 41.43 -3.35 -4.37
CA MET A 371 40.04 -3.68 -4.08
C MET A 371 39.90 -4.33 -2.69
N VAL A 372 38.71 -4.16 -2.11
CA VAL A 372 38.30 -4.91 -0.93
C VAL A 372 37.66 -6.21 -1.40
N THR A 373 38.15 -7.34 -0.90
CA THR A 373 37.66 -8.69 -1.20
C THR A 373 36.70 -9.22 -0.14
N ASP A 374 36.79 -8.70 1.09
CA ASP A 374 35.85 -9.02 2.17
C ASP A 374 34.71 -7.99 2.19
N PHE A 375 33.59 -8.36 1.57
CA PHE A 375 32.40 -7.51 1.48
C PHE A 375 31.13 -8.35 1.48
N TYR A 376 30.07 -7.77 2.00
CA TYR A 376 28.73 -8.34 2.00
C TYR A 376 28.02 -8.08 0.66
N THR A 377 27.23 -9.06 0.23
CA THR A 377 26.28 -8.93 -0.87
C THR A 377 24.86 -9.20 -0.37
N VAL A 378 23.86 -8.80 -1.17
CA VAL A 378 22.45 -9.09 -0.85
C VAL A 378 21.73 -9.61 -2.09
N SER A 379 20.70 -10.44 -1.89
CA SER A 379 19.76 -10.75 -2.97
C SER A 379 18.77 -9.59 -3.18
N GLU A 380 18.13 -9.59 -4.35
CA GLU A 380 17.18 -8.56 -4.77
C GLU A 380 15.94 -8.43 -3.85
N ASP A 381 15.59 -9.50 -3.13
CA ASP A 381 14.40 -9.56 -2.27
C ASP A 381 14.70 -9.26 -0.79
N VAL A 382 15.95 -8.94 -0.45
CA VAL A 382 16.34 -8.62 0.92
C VAL A 382 15.61 -7.37 1.43
N PRO A 383 15.01 -7.39 2.63
CA PRO A 383 14.36 -6.23 3.23
C PRO A 383 15.34 -5.11 3.57
N LEU A 384 14.87 -3.86 3.51
CA LEU A 384 15.64 -2.65 3.82
C LEU A 384 16.30 -2.66 5.20
N SER A 385 15.67 -3.29 6.20
CA SER A 385 16.23 -3.39 7.56
C SER A 385 17.62 -4.06 7.56
N LYS A 386 17.79 -5.15 6.80
CA LYS A 386 19.07 -5.87 6.68
C LYS A 386 20.09 -5.06 5.89
N ILE A 387 19.64 -4.29 4.88
CA ILE A 387 20.49 -3.38 4.10
C ILE A 387 21.06 -2.28 5.02
N LYS A 388 20.23 -1.71 5.89
CA LYS A 388 20.67 -0.69 6.87
C LYS A 388 21.77 -1.21 7.79
N THR A 389 21.62 -2.41 8.33
CA THR A 389 22.64 -3.07 9.18
C THR A 389 23.99 -3.15 8.45
N ILE A 390 24.02 -3.57 7.18
CA ILE A 390 25.28 -3.66 6.42
C ILE A 390 25.90 -2.28 6.19
N ILE A 391 25.10 -1.26 5.85
CA ILE A 391 25.62 0.08 5.56
C ILE A 391 26.09 0.84 6.81
N ILE A 392 25.38 0.66 7.92
CA ILE A 392 25.61 1.40 9.18
C ILE A 392 26.61 0.63 10.04
N ASP A 393 26.29 -0.61 10.39
CA ASP A 393 27.03 -1.38 11.39
C ASP A 393 28.32 -1.95 10.80
N GLN A 394 28.22 -2.57 9.61
CA GLN A 394 29.38 -3.11 8.89
C GLN A 394 30.15 -2.04 8.10
N LYS A 395 29.69 -0.77 8.14
CA LYS A 395 30.31 0.40 7.49
C LYS A 395 30.59 0.24 5.99
N GLN A 396 29.94 -0.70 5.32
CA GLN A 396 30.13 -0.96 3.90
C GLN A 396 29.30 0.05 3.07
N ARG A 397 30.00 0.88 2.29
CA ARG A 397 29.37 2.02 1.59
C ARG A 397 28.61 1.66 0.31
N ILE A 398 28.98 0.53 -0.29
CA ILE A 398 28.38 -0.03 -1.51
C ILE A 398 28.09 -1.50 -1.27
N ILE A 399 26.87 -1.95 -1.57
CA ILE A 399 26.47 -3.35 -1.45
C ILE A 399 26.08 -3.84 -2.84
N PRO A 400 26.84 -4.77 -3.45
CA PRO A 400 26.43 -5.44 -4.67
C PRO A 400 25.15 -6.24 -4.44
N VAL A 401 24.18 -6.07 -5.34
CA VAL A 401 22.94 -6.85 -5.37
C VAL A 401 23.11 -7.96 -6.41
N VAL A 402 22.91 -9.21 -5.99
CA VAL A 402 23.14 -10.40 -6.82
C VAL A 402 21.85 -11.16 -7.09
N ARG A 403 21.71 -11.67 -8.31
CA ARG A 403 20.67 -12.63 -8.73
C ARG A 403 21.35 -13.77 -9.47
N ASN A 404 21.20 -15.00 -8.98
CA ASN A 404 21.88 -16.18 -9.55
C ASN A 404 23.39 -15.93 -9.74
N GLU A 405 24.04 -15.43 -8.68
CA GLU A 405 25.49 -15.12 -8.63
C GLU A 405 25.98 -13.99 -9.56
N LYS A 406 25.10 -13.43 -10.39
CA LYS A 406 25.41 -12.25 -11.23
C LYS A 406 25.01 -10.96 -10.55
N VAL A 407 25.85 -9.94 -10.69
CA VAL A 407 25.56 -8.59 -10.21
C VAL A 407 24.47 -7.96 -11.07
N VAL A 408 23.35 -7.60 -10.46
CA VAL A 408 22.20 -6.97 -11.12
C VAL A 408 22.05 -5.49 -10.77
N GLY A 409 22.65 -5.05 -9.66
CA GLY A 409 22.58 -3.67 -9.21
C GLY A 409 23.49 -3.40 -8.01
N VAL A 410 23.47 -2.17 -7.53
CA VAL A 410 24.22 -1.75 -6.33
C VAL A 410 23.35 -0.90 -5.42
N LEU A 411 23.60 -1.00 -4.12
CA LEU A 411 22.97 -0.19 -3.09
C LEU A 411 24.01 0.68 -2.38
N THR A 412 23.66 1.94 -2.17
CA THR A 412 24.50 2.91 -1.46
C THR A 412 23.67 3.69 -0.43
N ARG A 413 24.35 4.44 0.45
CA ARG A 413 23.68 5.37 1.38
C ARG A 413 22.76 6.35 0.64
N THR A 414 23.16 6.80 -0.54
CA THR A 414 22.37 7.72 -1.36
C THR A 414 21.04 7.10 -1.79
N ASN A 415 21.00 5.79 -2.05
CA ASN A 415 19.74 5.10 -2.37
C ASN A 415 18.77 5.13 -1.17
N ILE A 416 19.26 4.87 0.05
CA ILE A 416 18.44 4.91 1.27
C ILE A 416 17.97 6.33 1.58
N LEU A 417 18.85 7.34 1.46
CA LEU A 417 18.48 8.73 1.70
C LEU A 417 17.47 9.24 0.69
N ASN A 418 17.61 8.86 -0.58
CA ASN A 418 16.63 9.19 -1.62
C ASN A 418 15.26 8.55 -1.34
N LEU A 419 15.22 7.32 -0.83
CA LEU A 419 13.98 6.69 -0.41
C LEU A 419 13.29 7.51 0.69
N ILE A 420 14.04 7.88 1.74
CA ILE A 420 13.51 8.68 2.87
C ILE A 420 12.97 10.03 2.36
N ASN A 421 13.74 10.72 1.51
CA ASN A 421 13.31 11.98 0.92
C ASN A 421 12.10 11.82 -0.01
N GLN A 422 12.00 10.74 -0.78
CA GLN A 422 10.83 10.47 -1.63
C GLN A 422 9.58 10.21 -0.78
N THR A 423 9.71 9.44 0.30
CA THR A 423 8.62 9.24 1.25
C THR A 423 8.20 10.56 1.90
N GLU A 424 9.11 11.50 2.15
CA GLU A 424 8.78 12.83 2.69
C GLU A 424 8.18 13.78 1.63
N GLN A 425 8.72 13.80 0.40
CA GLN A 425 8.28 14.72 -0.66
C GLN A 425 6.92 14.34 -1.26
N LYS A 426 6.63 13.05 -1.44
CA LYS A 426 5.28 12.58 -1.84
C LYS A 426 4.20 12.93 -0.81
N LEU A 427 4.59 13.32 0.40
CA LEU A 427 3.71 13.70 1.50
C LEU A 427 3.40 15.20 1.59
N MET A 428 4.21 16.07 0.97
CA MET A 428 3.87 17.50 0.84
C MET A 428 2.98 17.79 -0.37
N HIS A 429 2.96 16.89 -1.35
CA HIS A 429 2.05 17.00 -2.48
C HIS A 429 0.82 16.16 -2.15
N LYS A 430 -0.37 16.78 -2.16
CA LYS A 430 -1.57 16.06 -2.59
C LYS A 430 -1.12 15.19 -3.75
N THR A 431 -1.26 13.87 -3.67
CA THR A 431 -1.15 13.01 -4.86
C THR A 431 -2.21 13.53 -5.82
N LEU A 432 -1.82 14.49 -6.64
CA LEU A 432 -2.55 14.93 -7.79
C LEU A 432 -2.42 13.71 -8.68
N LYS A 433 -3.36 12.77 -8.55
CA LYS A 433 -3.70 11.88 -9.66
C LYS A 433 -4.06 12.84 -10.77
N VAL A 434 -3.07 13.16 -11.61
CA VAL A 434 -3.23 14.13 -12.69
C VAL A 434 -4.15 13.51 -13.74
N ASP A 435 -4.52 12.23 -13.66
CA ASP A 435 -5.51 11.60 -14.54
C ASP A 435 -6.77 12.46 -14.77
N LEU A 436 -7.37 13.00 -13.69
CA LEU A 436 -8.55 13.88 -13.79
C LEU A 436 -8.22 15.33 -14.21
N LYS A 437 -6.96 15.78 -14.09
CA LYS A 437 -6.52 17.12 -14.49
C LYS A 437 -5.88 17.16 -15.88
N LEU A 438 -5.22 16.11 -16.34
CA LEU A 438 -4.60 15.96 -17.65
C LEU A 438 -5.69 16.02 -18.71
N LYS A 439 -6.80 15.28 -18.53
CA LYS A 439 -7.95 15.39 -19.44
C LYS A 439 -8.51 16.82 -19.54
N ASN A 440 -8.42 17.60 -18.47
CA ASN A 440 -8.92 18.98 -18.43
C ASN A 440 -7.87 20.03 -18.86
N LYS A 441 -6.58 19.65 -18.97
CA LYS A 441 -5.45 20.53 -19.33
C LYS A 441 -4.89 20.23 -20.72
N LEU A 442 -5.18 19.04 -21.26
CA LEU A 442 -4.84 18.62 -22.62
C LEU A 442 -6.08 18.75 -23.49
N ASP A 443 -5.89 19.07 -24.77
CA ASP A 443 -6.94 18.88 -25.75
C ASP A 443 -7.23 17.37 -25.97
N GLU A 444 -8.40 17.08 -26.52
CA GLU A 444 -8.86 15.70 -26.73
C GLU A 444 -7.91 14.90 -27.63
N LYS A 445 -7.26 15.58 -28.60
CA LYS A 445 -6.33 14.96 -29.54
C LYS A 445 -5.05 14.48 -28.86
N THR A 446 -4.40 15.36 -28.09
CA THR A 446 -3.18 15.06 -27.34
C THR A 446 -3.43 13.98 -26.30
N TYR A 447 -4.56 14.04 -25.60
CA TYR A 447 -4.95 13.02 -24.63
C TYR A 447 -5.16 11.65 -25.30
N SER A 448 -5.75 11.61 -26.49
CA SER A 448 -5.89 10.39 -27.30
C SER A 448 -4.53 9.80 -27.68
N PHE A 449 -3.59 10.62 -28.16
CA PHE A 449 -2.23 10.16 -28.45
C PHE A 449 -1.54 9.57 -27.22
N PHE A 450 -1.73 10.16 -26.05
CA PHE A 450 -1.16 9.65 -24.80
C PHE A 450 -1.71 8.26 -24.43
N LYS A 451 -3.00 8.01 -24.67
CA LYS A 451 -3.59 6.67 -24.46
C LYS A 451 -2.99 5.65 -25.41
N VAL A 452 -2.83 5.98 -26.69
CA VAL A 452 -2.19 5.08 -27.66
C VAL A 452 -0.73 4.81 -27.29
N ILE A 453 0.02 5.82 -26.85
CA ILE A 453 1.40 5.64 -26.35
C ILE A 453 1.41 4.64 -25.18
N SER A 454 0.44 4.74 -24.26
CA SER A 454 0.33 3.82 -23.12
C SER A 454 0.10 2.37 -23.57
N GLU A 455 -0.77 2.17 -24.56
CA GLU A 455 -1.03 0.84 -25.13
C GLU A 455 0.21 0.25 -25.82
N VAL A 456 0.94 1.06 -26.58
CA VAL A 456 2.20 0.65 -27.23
C VAL A 456 3.26 0.28 -26.19
N ALA A 457 3.38 1.08 -25.12
CA ALA A 457 4.31 0.82 -24.02
C ALA A 457 4.05 -0.54 -23.35
N LEU A 458 2.78 -0.84 -23.04
CA LEU A 458 2.36 -2.13 -22.49
C LEU A 458 2.66 -3.28 -23.47
N LYS A 459 2.34 -3.12 -24.75
CA LYS A 459 2.56 -4.13 -25.79
C LYS A 459 4.03 -4.48 -25.95
N LEU A 460 4.91 -3.47 -26.03
CA LEU A 460 6.35 -3.64 -26.23
C LEU A 460 7.12 -3.91 -24.94
N LYS A 461 6.46 -3.89 -23.77
CA LYS A 461 7.10 -3.97 -22.44
C LYS A 461 8.20 -2.93 -22.24
N MET A 462 8.01 -1.74 -22.81
CA MET A 462 8.87 -0.58 -22.65
C MET A 462 8.17 0.44 -21.77
N LYS A 463 8.93 1.37 -21.18
CA LYS A 463 8.34 2.46 -20.40
C LYS A 463 8.37 3.76 -21.17
N ALA A 464 7.25 4.48 -21.18
CA ALA A 464 7.09 5.76 -21.86
C ALA A 464 6.77 6.89 -20.87
N TYR A 465 7.36 8.05 -21.12
CA TYR A 465 7.23 9.23 -20.28
C TYR A 465 7.09 10.49 -21.13
N ALA A 466 6.08 11.31 -20.87
CA ALA A 466 6.06 12.67 -21.37
C ALA A 466 7.02 13.52 -20.52
N VAL A 467 7.91 14.28 -21.14
CA VAL A 467 9.02 14.96 -20.41
C VAL A 467 9.23 16.39 -20.86
N GLY A 468 10.03 17.14 -20.11
CA GLY A 468 10.58 18.41 -20.58
C GLY A 468 9.62 19.59 -20.48
N GLY A 469 9.66 20.46 -21.50
CA GLY A 469 8.95 21.73 -21.49
C GLY A 469 7.43 21.56 -21.40
N MET A 470 6.88 20.50 -21.98
CA MET A 470 5.44 20.27 -21.97
C MET A 470 4.90 20.02 -20.57
N VAL A 471 5.65 19.28 -19.73
CA VAL A 471 5.19 18.94 -18.38
C VAL A 471 5.23 20.17 -17.48
N ARG A 472 6.30 20.98 -17.60
CA ARG A 472 6.38 22.29 -16.96
C ARG A 472 5.20 23.17 -17.35
N ASP A 473 4.91 23.26 -18.65
CA ASP A 473 3.85 24.12 -19.17
C ASP A 473 2.46 23.66 -18.69
N ILE A 474 2.20 22.34 -18.65
CA ILE A 474 1.00 21.75 -18.02
C ILE A 474 0.89 22.15 -16.54
N VAL A 475 2.00 22.08 -15.80
CA VAL A 475 2.02 22.44 -14.37
C VAL A 475 1.77 23.94 -14.17
N MET A 476 2.27 24.77 -15.07
CA MET A 476 2.15 26.23 -15.04
C MET A 476 0.87 26.79 -15.70
N ASP A 477 -0.04 25.92 -16.15
CA ASP A 477 -1.27 26.30 -16.89
C ASP A 477 -0.97 27.11 -18.16
N MET A 478 0.09 26.73 -18.89
CA MET A 478 0.49 27.32 -20.15
C MET A 478 0.15 26.40 -21.35
N PRO A 479 -0.04 26.96 -22.56
CA PRO A 479 -0.26 26.17 -23.77
C PRO A 479 0.94 25.26 -24.08
N ILE A 480 0.66 24.00 -24.42
CA ILE A 480 1.65 23.04 -24.88
C ILE A 480 2.00 23.37 -26.33
N LYS A 481 3.28 23.23 -26.67
CA LYS A 481 3.78 23.48 -28.03
C LYS A 481 4.34 22.24 -28.70
N ASP A 482 5.15 21.48 -27.95
CA ASP A 482 5.88 20.32 -28.45
C ASP A 482 5.55 19.12 -27.57
N ILE A 483 5.29 17.95 -28.18
CA ILE A 483 5.03 16.70 -27.45
C ILE A 483 6.32 15.88 -27.45
N ASP A 484 7.05 15.94 -26.33
CA ASP A 484 8.30 15.22 -26.13
C ASP A 484 8.09 13.95 -25.29
N ILE A 485 8.35 12.80 -25.88
CA ILE A 485 8.21 11.48 -25.26
C ILE A 485 9.57 10.80 -25.15
N VAL A 486 9.93 10.39 -23.94
CA VAL A 486 11.13 9.58 -23.67
C VAL A 486 10.73 8.14 -23.39
N ILE A 487 11.45 7.22 -24.06
CA ILE A 487 11.25 5.78 -23.96
C ILE A 487 12.46 5.14 -23.25
N GLU A 488 12.25 4.43 -22.15
CA GLU A 488 13.24 3.50 -21.61
C GLU A 488 13.21 2.22 -22.47
N GLY A 489 13.99 2.23 -23.56
CA GLY A 489 14.01 1.21 -24.60
C GLY A 489 14.29 1.80 -25.98
N ASN A 490 14.01 1.05 -27.04
CA ASN A 490 14.23 1.50 -28.42
C ASN A 490 13.09 2.41 -28.88
N ALA A 491 13.34 3.72 -28.95
CA ALA A 491 12.34 4.72 -29.32
C ALA A 491 11.94 4.66 -30.81
N ILE A 492 12.84 4.20 -31.68
CA ILE A 492 12.55 4.05 -33.12
C ILE A 492 11.58 2.89 -33.35
N GLU A 493 11.80 1.76 -32.67
CA GLU A 493 10.86 0.65 -32.66
C GLU A 493 9.49 1.07 -32.10
N PHE A 494 9.51 1.78 -30.97
CA PHE A 494 8.31 2.33 -30.36
C PHE A 494 7.53 3.25 -31.31
N ALA A 495 8.23 4.20 -31.96
CA ALA A 495 7.63 5.16 -32.87
C ALA A 495 7.06 4.50 -34.13
N LYS A 496 7.68 3.40 -34.63
CA LYS A 496 7.14 2.61 -35.75
C LYS A 496 5.78 1.99 -35.41
N GLU A 497 5.67 1.36 -34.25
CA GLU A 497 4.40 0.76 -33.80
C GLU A 497 3.35 1.84 -33.53
N PHE A 498 3.73 2.94 -32.88
CA PHE A 498 2.84 4.08 -32.65
C PHE A 498 2.31 4.68 -33.97
N ALA A 499 3.20 4.98 -34.91
CA ALA A 499 2.84 5.55 -36.22
C ALA A 499 1.88 4.64 -37.01
N LYS A 500 2.03 3.32 -36.89
CA LYS A 500 1.13 2.35 -37.53
C LYS A 500 -0.29 2.40 -36.96
N ILE A 501 -0.44 2.60 -35.65
CA ILE A 501 -1.76 2.65 -34.98
C ILE A 501 -2.49 3.95 -35.33
N ILE A 502 -1.78 5.08 -35.32
CA ILE A 502 -2.38 6.39 -35.58
C ILE A 502 -2.38 6.79 -37.07
N ASP A 503 -1.88 5.92 -37.94
CA ASP A 503 -1.68 6.18 -39.37
C ASP A 503 -0.90 7.50 -39.60
N GLY A 504 0.20 7.67 -38.87
CA GLY A 504 1.05 8.86 -38.86
C GLY A 504 2.30 8.72 -39.73
N LYS A 505 2.82 9.85 -40.22
CA LYS A 505 4.07 9.87 -40.98
C LYS A 505 5.26 9.77 -40.03
N LEU A 506 6.02 8.68 -40.11
CA LEU A 506 7.24 8.48 -39.34
C LEU A 506 8.46 9.11 -40.02
N ILE A 507 9.30 9.77 -39.22
CA ILE A 507 10.63 10.26 -39.59
C ILE A 507 11.61 9.72 -38.54
N THR A 508 12.68 9.05 -38.94
CA THR A 508 13.67 8.48 -38.01
C THR A 508 15.02 9.18 -38.15
N HIS A 509 15.72 9.32 -37.03
CA HIS A 509 17.08 9.83 -36.96
C HIS A 509 17.93 8.83 -36.15
N ASP A 510 18.40 7.79 -36.83
CA ASP A 510 19.11 6.66 -36.21
C ASP A 510 20.38 7.09 -35.45
N GLU A 511 21.12 8.09 -35.98
CA GLU A 511 22.33 8.65 -35.36
C GLU A 511 22.08 9.23 -33.96
N PHE A 512 20.88 9.74 -33.70
CA PHE A 512 20.52 10.34 -32.42
C PHE A 512 19.59 9.46 -31.56
N LYS A 513 19.25 8.27 -32.06
CA LYS A 513 18.22 7.37 -31.48
C LYS A 513 16.90 8.10 -31.20
N THR A 514 16.49 8.96 -32.13
CA THR A 514 15.22 9.71 -32.06
C THR A 514 14.33 9.43 -33.27
N ALA A 515 13.04 9.62 -33.10
CA ALA A 515 12.04 9.52 -34.16
C ALA A 515 10.93 10.54 -33.95
N SER A 516 10.37 11.06 -35.03
CA SER A 516 9.22 11.96 -35.01
C SER A 516 8.05 11.32 -35.74
N VAL A 517 6.86 11.44 -35.19
CA VAL A 517 5.61 11.01 -35.86
C VAL A 517 4.72 12.22 -36.06
N ILE A 518 4.30 12.45 -37.31
CA ILE A 518 3.48 13.59 -37.69
C ILE A 518 2.09 13.11 -38.10
N LYS A 519 1.03 13.64 -37.48
CA LYS A 519 -0.37 13.36 -37.82
C LYS A 519 -1.19 14.63 -37.67
N GLU A 520 -1.98 14.98 -38.69
CA GLU A 520 -2.90 16.14 -38.67
C GLU A 520 -2.26 17.48 -38.27
N GLY A 521 -0.98 17.69 -38.57
CA GLY A 521 -0.25 18.91 -38.21
C GLY A 521 0.41 18.89 -36.83
N GLU A 522 0.14 17.87 -36.01
CA GLU A 522 0.82 17.63 -34.73
C GLU A 522 2.09 16.81 -34.94
N LYS A 523 3.17 17.21 -34.27
CA LYS A 523 4.46 16.51 -34.28
C LYS A 523 4.75 15.95 -32.89
N ILE A 524 4.93 14.64 -32.80
CA ILE A 524 5.27 13.93 -31.58
C ILE A 524 6.70 13.42 -31.71
N ASP A 525 7.58 13.86 -30.81
CA ASP A 525 8.98 13.50 -30.81
C ASP A 525 9.24 12.40 -29.77
N PHE A 526 9.85 11.30 -30.22
CA PHE A 526 10.24 10.16 -29.41
C PHE A 526 11.77 10.10 -29.32
N ALA A 527 12.29 9.96 -28.10
CA ALA A 527 13.71 9.81 -27.84
C ALA A 527 13.98 8.61 -26.92
N THR A 528 15.01 7.83 -27.22
CA THR A 528 15.48 6.81 -26.28
C THR A 528 16.13 7.49 -25.08
N ALA A 529 15.75 7.07 -23.87
CA ALA A 529 16.35 7.53 -22.63
C ALA A 529 17.85 7.28 -22.68
N ARG A 530 18.64 8.35 -22.59
CA ARG A 530 20.08 8.29 -22.82
C ARG A 530 20.89 9.03 -21.79
N GLN A 531 22.10 8.53 -21.58
CA GLN A 531 23.14 9.25 -20.88
C GLN A 531 24.14 9.78 -21.91
N GLU A 532 24.58 11.00 -21.70
CA GLU A 532 25.51 11.72 -22.57
C GLU A 532 26.84 11.92 -21.85
N TYR A 533 27.95 11.73 -22.58
CA TYR A 533 29.30 12.06 -22.12
C TYR A 533 30.01 12.91 -23.16
N TYR A 534 30.80 13.86 -22.68
CA TYR A 534 31.65 14.72 -23.49
C TYR A 534 33.10 14.30 -23.25
N ASP A 535 33.81 13.92 -24.31
CA ASP A 535 35.21 13.47 -24.20
C ASP A 535 36.17 14.66 -24.03
N GLU A 536 35.77 15.89 -24.43
CA GLU A 536 36.57 17.12 -24.30
C GLU A 536 35.70 18.35 -23.93
N VAL A 537 36.32 19.36 -23.32
CA VAL A 537 35.70 20.60 -22.78
C VAL A 537 35.24 21.59 -23.88
N SER A 538 35.18 21.17 -25.15
CA SER A 538 34.80 22.02 -26.28
C SER A 538 33.70 21.40 -27.13
N SER A 539 32.60 22.13 -27.30
CA SER A 539 31.50 22.11 -28.30
C SER A 539 31.31 20.92 -29.26
N GLY A 540 31.64 19.70 -28.85
CA GLY A 540 31.43 18.46 -29.60
C GLY A 540 30.07 17.82 -29.29
N LEU A 541 29.58 17.02 -30.23
CA LEU A 541 28.39 16.19 -30.03
C LEU A 541 28.70 15.09 -28.99
N PRO A 542 27.82 14.84 -28.00
CA PRO A 542 28.08 13.87 -26.94
C PRO A 542 27.97 12.42 -27.43
N HIS A 543 28.68 11.50 -26.76
CA HIS A 543 28.47 10.06 -26.91
C HIS A 543 27.19 9.61 -26.18
N VAL A 544 26.36 8.80 -26.86
CA VAL A 544 25.01 8.40 -26.41
C VAL A 544 24.97 6.92 -25.99
N GLU A 545 24.68 6.65 -24.71
CA GLU A 545 24.41 5.30 -24.18
C GLU A 545 22.96 5.17 -23.69
N GLU A 546 22.37 3.97 -23.77
CA GLU A 546 21.02 3.71 -23.24
C GLU A 546 21.00 3.76 -21.71
N SER A 547 19.97 4.40 -21.14
CA SER A 547 19.91 4.67 -19.71
C SER A 547 18.47 4.73 -19.16
N SER A 548 18.32 5.03 -17.87
CA SER A 548 17.02 5.25 -17.24
C SER A 548 16.54 6.70 -17.42
N LEU A 549 15.23 6.91 -17.30
CA LEU A 549 14.58 8.23 -17.28
C LEU A 549 15.27 9.18 -16.31
N LYS A 550 15.63 8.71 -15.11
CA LYS A 550 16.29 9.56 -14.11
C LYS A 550 17.62 10.11 -14.60
N LEU A 551 18.41 9.29 -15.30
CA LEU A 551 19.70 9.70 -15.86
C LEU A 551 19.52 10.62 -17.07
N ASP A 552 18.52 10.35 -17.92
CA ASP A 552 18.16 11.25 -19.04
C ASP A 552 17.70 12.64 -18.55
N LEU A 553 16.92 12.68 -17.47
CA LEU A 553 16.47 13.94 -16.89
C LEU A 553 17.62 14.70 -16.21
N TYR A 554 18.63 14.02 -15.68
CA TYR A 554 19.77 14.66 -15.01
C TYR A 554 20.69 15.44 -15.96
N ARG A 555 20.84 15.00 -17.21
CA ARG A 555 21.66 15.70 -18.22
C ARG A 555 21.00 16.95 -18.80
N ARG A 556 19.73 17.22 -18.46
CA ARG A 556 18.99 18.39 -18.95
C ARG A 556 19.51 19.69 -18.34
N ASP A 557 18.97 20.80 -18.82
CA ASP A 557 19.48 22.13 -18.50
C ASP A 557 19.06 22.62 -17.11
N PHE A 558 17.76 22.54 -16.77
CA PHE A 558 17.21 23.11 -15.54
C PHE A 558 16.23 22.18 -14.85
N THR A 559 16.16 22.27 -13.51
CA THR A 559 15.24 21.50 -12.65
C THR A 559 13.78 21.61 -13.09
N ILE A 560 13.34 22.78 -13.54
CA ILE A 560 11.97 23.00 -14.03
C ILE A 560 11.65 22.20 -15.30
N ASN A 561 12.67 21.79 -16.07
CA ASN A 561 12.54 21.00 -17.30
C ASN A 561 12.81 19.51 -17.05
N THR A 562 13.00 19.09 -15.80
CA THR A 562 13.19 17.68 -15.44
C THR A 562 11.91 17.00 -14.96
N LEU A 563 10.76 17.67 -15.09
CA LEU A 563 9.47 17.08 -14.77
C LEU A 563 9.08 16.07 -15.85
N ALA A 564 8.49 14.96 -15.41
CA ALA A 564 8.01 13.90 -16.29
C ALA A 564 6.61 13.43 -15.86
N ILE A 565 5.81 12.95 -16.81
CA ILE A 565 4.53 12.30 -16.55
C ILE A 565 4.63 10.87 -17.07
N SER A 566 4.29 9.91 -16.21
CA SER A 566 4.27 8.50 -16.61
C SER A 566 3.10 8.23 -17.55
N LEU A 567 3.38 7.54 -18.66
CA LEU A 567 2.36 7.04 -19.61
C LEU A 567 2.22 5.51 -19.51
N ASN A 568 2.63 4.92 -18.39
CA ASN A 568 2.62 3.46 -18.15
C ASN A 568 1.38 3.05 -17.32
N GLU A 569 1.43 1.93 -16.59
CA GLU A 569 0.34 1.48 -15.69
C GLU A 569 -0.10 2.55 -14.68
N ASN A 570 0.85 3.36 -14.19
CA ASN A 570 0.62 4.54 -13.37
C ASN A 570 0.39 5.81 -14.22
N PHE A 571 -0.49 5.70 -15.22
CA PHE A 571 -0.78 6.76 -16.19
C PHE A 571 -1.10 8.09 -15.49
N GLY A 572 -0.46 9.17 -15.92
CA GLY A 572 -0.68 10.51 -15.37
C GLY A 572 0.02 10.79 -14.04
N GLU A 573 0.85 9.89 -13.51
CA GLU A 573 1.69 10.19 -12.34
C GLU A 573 2.79 11.20 -12.70
N LEU A 574 2.85 12.32 -11.99
CA LEU A 574 3.94 13.30 -12.09
C LEU A 574 5.17 12.79 -11.34
N ILE A 575 6.29 12.75 -12.04
CA ILE A 575 7.60 12.36 -11.54
C ILE A 575 8.48 13.61 -11.46
N ASP A 576 9.01 13.89 -10.26
CA ASP A 576 9.97 14.97 -10.01
C ASP A 576 11.14 14.43 -9.18
N TYR A 577 12.26 14.17 -9.83
CA TYR A 577 13.47 13.67 -9.16
C TYR A 577 14.36 14.77 -8.58
N PHE A 578 14.22 16.00 -9.06
CA PHE A 578 15.20 17.08 -8.84
C PHE A 578 14.61 18.36 -8.24
N GLY A 579 13.31 18.34 -7.88
CA GLY A 579 12.63 19.45 -7.22
C GLY A 579 12.14 20.54 -8.18
N GLY A 580 11.86 20.19 -9.44
CA GLY A 580 11.32 21.13 -10.43
C GLY A 580 10.02 21.79 -9.99
N MET A 581 9.13 21.06 -9.29
CA MET A 581 7.88 21.61 -8.75
C MET A 581 8.14 22.71 -7.71
N LYS A 582 9.14 22.50 -6.87
CA LYS A 582 9.54 23.49 -5.86
C LYS A 582 10.12 24.73 -6.52
N ASP A 583 10.95 24.56 -7.54
CA ASP A 583 11.56 25.69 -8.24
C ASP A 583 10.54 26.49 -9.07
N ILE A 584 9.53 25.83 -9.66
CA ILE A 584 8.38 26.53 -10.25
C ILE A 584 7.64 27.35 -9.20
N LYS A 585 7.37 26.77 -8.02
CA LYS A 585 6.68 27.45 -6.92
C LYS A 585 7.48 28.63 -6.37
N ASP A 586 8.79 28.46 -6.21
CA ASP A 586 9.72 29.48 -5.72
C ASP A 586 10.10 30.49 -6.81
N LYS A 587 9.61 30.31 -8.05
CA LYS A 587 9.94 31.10 -9.25
C LYS A 587 11.44 31.23 -9.49
N LYS A 588 12.14 30.09 -9.48
CA LYS A 588 13.60 30.02 -9.63
C LYS A 588 14.03 29.16 -10.81
N ILE A 589 15.07 29.60 -11.52
CA ILE A 589 15.79 28.80 -12.50
C ILE A 589 17.04 28.20 -11.84
N ARG A 590 17.09 26.88 -11.70
CA ARG A 590 18.24 26.14 -11.14
C ARG A 590 18.81 25.14 -12.11
N ILE A 591 20.13 25.09 -12.19
CA ILE A 591 20.88 24.06 -12.90
C ILE A 591 21.02 22.78 -12.07
N LEU A 592 21.23 21.65 -12.73
CA LEU A 592 21.27 20.32 -12.11
C LEU A 592 22.66 19.95 -11.54
N HIS A 593 23.75 20.47 -12.12
CA HIS A 593 25.12 20.18 -11.69
C HIS A 593 26.07 21.36 -11.93
N ASN A 594 27.15 21.40 -11.17
CA ASN A 594 28.06 22.56 -11.11
C ASN A 594 28.80 22.84 -12.43
N LEU A 595 29.03 21.80 -13.24
CA LEU A 595 29.72 21.91 -14.52
C LEU A 595 28.77 22.17 -15.70
N SER A 596 27.47 22.34 -15.45
CA SER A 596 26.46 22.43 -16.51
C SER A 596 26.72 23.54 -17.54
N PHE A 597 27.30 24.68 -17.14
CA PHE A 597 27.63 25.77 -18.08
C PHE A 597 28.98 25.58 -18.78
N ILE A 598 29.83 24.70 -18.25
CA ILE A 598 31.11 24.34 -18.85
C ILE A 598 30.88 23.28 -19.92
N GLU A 599 30.05 22.28 -19.62
CA GLU A 599 29.69 21.19 -20.55
C GLU A 599 28.84 21.68 -21.72
N ASP A 600 27.94 22.64 -21.49
CA ASP A 600 27.10 23.25 -22.53
C ASP A 600 26.92 24.75 -22.26
N PRO A 601 27.75 25.60 -22.89
CA PRO A 601 27.74 27.03 -22.62
C PRO A 601 26.47 27.72 -23.14
N THR A 602 25.74 27.11 -24.08
CA THR A 602 24.46 27.65 -24.57
C THR A 602 23.38 27.72 -23.48
N ARG A 603 23.53 26.94 -22.40
CA ARG A 603 22.62 26.97 -21.24
C ARG A 603 22.63 28.31 -20.53
N VAL A 604 23.70 29.10 -20.61
CA VAL A 604 23.71 30.47 -20.06
C VAL A 604 22.63 31.33 -20.72
N LEU A 605 22.59 31.34 -22.06
CA LEU A 605 21.60 32.08 -22.84
C LEU A 605 20.18 31.54 -22.60
N ARG A 606 20.03 30.21 -22.50
CA ARG A 606 18.75 29.58 -22.19
C ARG A 606 18.24 29.96 -20.80
N ALA A 607 19.12 30.04 -19.79
CA ALA A 607 18.76 30.42 -18.43
C ALA A 607 18.18 31.83 -18.39
N LEU A 608 18.84 32.79 -19.05
CA LEU A 608 18.37 34.17 -19.17
C LEU A 608 17.04 34.25 -19.92
N ARG A 609 16.92 33.53 -21.04
CA ARG A 609 15.67 33.47 -21.81
C ARG A 609 14.51 32.91 -20.99
N PHE A 610 14.74 31.88 -20.18
CA PHE A 610 13.68 31.32 -19.32
C PHE A 610 13.37 32.21 -18.13
N ALA A 611 14.36 32.87 -17.53
CA ALA A 611 14.16 33.84 -16.47
C ALA A 611 13.23 34.98 -16.94
N GLU A 612 13.51 35.55 -18.13
CA GLU A 612 12.66 36.57 -18.75
C GLU A 612 11.28 36.02 -19.13
N LYS A 613 11.22 34.90 -19.88
CA LYS A 613 9.96 34.33 -20.39
C LYS A 613 8.97 34.00 -19.27
N PHE A 614 9.45 33.46 -18.15
CA PHE A 614 8.59 33.02 -17.05
C PHE A 614 8.53 34.01 -15.89
N ASN A 615 9.26 35.12 -15.97
CA ASN A 615 9.46 36.07 -14.87
C ASN A 615 9.96 35.38 -13.59
N PHE A 616 11.00 34.55 -13.75
CA PHE A 616 11.66 33.80 -12.69
C PHE A 616 13.04 34.41 -12.40
N LEU A 617 13.51 34.25 -11.16
CA LEU A 617 14.84 34.66 -10.76
C LEU A 617 15.85 33.51 -10.97
N LEU A 618 17.11 33.84 -11.24
CA LEU A 618 18.17 32.83 -11.18
C LEU A 618 18.39 32.41 -9.72
N GLY A 619 18.57 31.11 -9.48
CA GLY A 619 19.04 30.65 -8.17
C GLY A 619 20.43 31.22 -7.86
N GLN A 620 20.73 31.53 -6.59
CA GLN A 620 22.01 32.12 -6.19
C GLN A 620 23.23 31.31 -6.69
N GLN A 621 23.17 29.98 -6.58
CA GLN A 621 24.23 29.11 -7.08
C GLN A 621 24.31 29.10 -8.61
N THR A 622 23.15 29.11 -9.29
CA THR A 622 23.08 29.22 -10.76
C THR A 622 23.74 30.51 -11.24
N GLU A 623 23.42 31.63 -10.61
CA GLU A 623 23.99 32.94 -10.94
C GLU A 623 25.50 32.97 -10.70
N LYS A 624 25.97 32.42 -9.58
CA LYS A 624 27.41 32.31 -9.29
C LYS A 624 28.14 31.46 -10.33
N LEU A 625 27.60 30.29 -10.67
CA LEU A 625 28.23 29.41 -11.65
C LEU A 625 28.18 30.00 -13.06
N MET A 626 27.14 30.75 -13.39
CA MET A 626 27.06 31.51 -14.63
C MET A 626 28.16 32.57 -14.71
N LYS A 627 28.39 33.34 -13.63
CA LYS A 627 29.50 34.32 -13.56
C LYS A 627 30.87 33.64 -13.69
N ASN A 628 31.08 32.53 -12.99
CA ASN A 628 32.33 31.78 -13.11
C ASN A 628 32.56 31.25 -14.54
N ALA A 629 31.52 30.76 -15.22
CA ALA A 629 31.65 30.30 -16.60
C ALA A 629 32.00 31.44 -17.57
N LEU A 630 31.49 32.65 -17.31
CA LEU A 630 31.87 33.86 -18.06
C LEU A 630 33.35 34.24 -17.82
N GLU A 631 33.80 34.21 -16.57
CA GLU A 631 35.20 34.49 -16.20
C GLU A 631 36.18 33.48 -16.81
N LEU A 632 35.78 32.22 -16.91
CA LEU A 632 36.54 31.15 -17.56
C LEU A 632 36.54 31.22 -19.10
N GLY A 633 35.83 32.19 -19.70
CA GLY A 633 35.79 32.38 -21.15
C GLY A 633 35.07 31.28 -21.91
N VAL A 634 34.24 30.47 -21.24
CA VAL A 634 33.59 29.29 -21.84
C VAL A 634 32.57 29.69 -22.91
N LEU A 635 32.03 30.92 -22.89
CA LEU A 635 31.18 31.41 -23.98
C LEU A 635 31.94 31.73 -25.27
N ASN A 636 33.28 31.82 -25.25
CA ASN A 636 34.08 32.05 -26.46
C ASN A 636 34.15 30.82 -27.37
N THR A 637 33.61 29.67 -26.93
CA THR A 637 33.60 28.40 -27.66
C THR A 637 32.27 28.11 -28.37
N VAL A 638 31.29 29.01 -28.28
CA VAL A 638 29.93 28.88 -28.85
C VAL A 638 29.72 29.79 -30.04
#